data_AF-A0A2G9SBJ5-F1
#
_entry.id   AF-A0A2G9SBJ5-F1
#
_cell.length_a   1.000
_cell.length_b   1.000
_cell.length_c   1.000
_cell.angle_alpha   90.00
_cell.angle_beta   90.00
_cell.angle_gamma   90.00
#
_symmetry.space_group_name_H-M   'P 1'
#
loop_
_entity.id
_entity.type
_entity.pdbx_description
1 polymer ?
#
loop_
_entity_poly.entity_id
_entity_poly.type
_entity_poly.pdbx_seq_one_letter_code
_entity_poly.pdbx_strand_id
1 'polypeptide(L)'
;MSEPKETKQEKKKDPAGYTGRRSLPPNVSNADEDEVPIMETFGVIPRGVNMKDYLEVEYVELYKQQYEKNKKEHHTDRYFNNKLIIRRGQKYDIRINFNRPYDPENDQFWVEYVIGKFAEQQKIIR
;
A
#
# COMPACT_ATOMS: atom_id res chain seq x y z
N MET A 1 -3.03 -9.26 41.66
CA MET A 1 -2.98 -7.96 40.95
C MET A 1 -1.57 -7.81 40.42
N SER A 2 -1.33 -8.13 39.16
CA SER A 2 -0.01 -8.03 38.52
C SER A 2 -0.11 -7.01 37.40
N GLU A 3 0.63 -5.91 37.53
CA GLU A 3 0.70 -4.82 36.57
C GLU A 3 1.24 -5.32 35.21
N PRO A 4 0.79 -4.74 34.08
CA PRO A 4 1.32 -5.10 32.77
C PRO A 4 2.67 -4.42 32.55
N LYS A 5 3.69 -5.21 32.20
CA LYS A 5 4.98 -4.70 31.70
C LYS A 5 4.76 -4.08 30.33
N GLU A 6 4.98 -2.78 30.21
CA GLU A 6 5.13 -2.10 28.92
C GLU A 6 6.37 -2.63 28.19
N THR A 7 6.17 -3.28 27.06
CA THR A 7 7.25 -3.63 26.14
C THR A 7 7.66 -2.37 25.40
N LYS A 8 8.74 -1.72 25.84
CA LYS A 8 9.40 -0.63 25.09
C LYS A 8 9.80 -1.16 23.72
N GLN A 9 9.18 -0.63 22.67
CA GLN A 9 9.65 -0.81 21.31
C GLN A 9 10.99 -0.09 21.19
N GLU A 10 12.09 -0.85 21.18
CA GLU A 10 13.40 -0.32 20.87
C GLU A 10 13.41 0.12 19.40
N LYS A 11 13.33 1.44 19.17
CA LYS A 11 13.70 2.02 17.87
C LYS A 11 15.18 1.69 17.62
N LYS A 12 15.43 0.73 16.75
CA LYS A 12 16.78 0.42 16.23
C LYS A 12 17.36 1.72 15.67
N LYS A 13 18.47 2.19 16.26
CA LYS A 13 19.25 3.32 15.71
C LYS A 13 19.77 2.91 14.34
N ASP A 14 19.46 3.71 13.32
CA ASP A 14 20.01 3.51 11.98
C ASP A 14 21.54 3.63 12.06
N PRO A 15 22.30 2.62 11.58
CA PRO A 15 23.75 2.68 11.63
C PRO A 15 24.25 3.79 10.69
N ALA A 16 25.15 4.61 11.23
CA ALA A 16 25.75 5.73 10.53
C ALA A 16 26.54 5.30 9.29
N GLY A 17 26.29 6.00 8.17
CA GLY A 17 27.31 6.41 7.20
C GLY A 17 27.84 5.36 6.22
N TYR A 18 27.45 5.53 4.95
CA TYR A 18 28.12 5.07 3.72
C TYR A 18 28.51 3.58 3.63
N THR A 19 27.55 2.76 3.20
CA THR A 19 27.77 1.36 2.85
C THR A 19 28.06 1.22 1.35
N GLY A 20 29.33 1.11 0.95
CA GLY A 20 29.76 0.96 -0.46
C GLY A 20 29.34 -0.35 -1.16
N ARG A 21 28.51 -1.20 -0.53
CA ARG A 21 28.06 -2.47 -1.13
C ARG A 21 26.87 -2.28 -2.07
N ARG A 22 25.92 -1.40 -1.72
CA ARG A 22 24.69 -1.13 -2.49
C ARG A 22 24.16 0.26 -2.13
N SER A 23 23.46 0.90 -3.07
CA SER A 23 22.79 2.19 -2.84
C SER A 23 21.63 2.10 -1.86
N LEU A 24 20.98 0.94 -1.77
CA LEU A 24 19.88 0.66 -0.84
C LEU A 24 20.16 -0.61 -0.02
N PRO A 25 19.69 -0.67 1.25
CA PRO A 25 19.74 -1.89 2.04
C PRO A 25 18.93 -3.03 1.39
N PRO A 26 19.23 -4.30 1.73
CA PRO A 26 18.47 -5.43 1.20
C PRO A 26 17.02 -5.42 1.68
N ASN A 27 16.06 -5.55 0.76
CA ASN A 27 14.64 -5.71 1.07
C ASN A 27 14.30 -7.19 1.28
N VAL A 28 14.29 -7.64 2.54
CA VAL A 28 14.15 -9.06 2.92
C VAL A 28 13.09 -9.30 4.01
N SER A 29 12.35 -8.26 4.38
CA SER A 29 11.36 -8.28 5.47
C SER A 29 10.01 -7.84 4.95
N ASN A 30 8.98 -8.66 5.18
CA ASN A 30 7.60 -8.29 4.88
C ASN A 30 6.94 -7.51 6.03
N ALA A 31 7.59 -7.43 7.20
CA ALA A 31 7.07 -6.75 8.38
C ALA A 31 7.48 -5.27 8.45
N ASP A 32 8.57 -4.91 7.77
CA ASP A 32 9.04 -3.54 7.69
C ASP A 32 8.38 -2.85 6.50
N GLU A 33 7.79 -1.68 6.72
CA GLU A 33 7.11 -0.87 5.71
C GLU A 33 7.80 0.48 5.59
N ASP A 34 7.68 1.12 4.42
CA ASP A 34 8.13 2.49 4.20
C ASP A 34 6.93 3.44 4.20
N GLU A 35 7.15 4.70 4.57
CA GLU A 35 6.10 5.71 4.55
C GLU A 35 5.92 6.24 3.14
N VAL A 36 4.84 5.82 2.46
CA VAL A 36 4.47 6.37 1.15
C VAL A 36 3.76 7.71 1.37
N PRO A 37 4.25 8.82 0.79
CA PRO A 37 3.60 10.11 0.96
C PRO A 37 2.19 10.11 0.34
N ILE A 38 1.23 10.70 1.05
CA ILE A 38 -0.16 10.82 0.58
C ILE A 38 -0.23 11.71 -0.68
N MET A 39 0.69 12.67 -0.79
CA MET A 39 0.78 13.60 -1.91
C MET A 39 2.24 13.87 -2.24
N GLU A 40 2.62 13.60 -3.49
CA GLU A 40 3.91 13.96 -4.04
C GLU A 40 3.73 14.90 -5.23
N THR A 41 4.32 16.09 -5.13
CA THR A 41 4.29 17.08 -6.18
C THR A 41 5.69 17.21 -6.78
N PHE A 42 5.78 17.16 -8.10
CA PHE A 42 7.06 17.25 -8.79
C PHE A 42 7.28 18.67 -9.33
N GLY A 43 8.45 19.23 -9.04
CA GLY A 43 8.89 20.52 -9.57
C GLY A 43 8.28 21.75 -8.87
N VAL A 44 8.28 22.88 -9.59
CA VAL A 44 7.77 24.16 -9.08
C VAL A 44 6.27 24.23 -9.30
N ILE A 45 5.50 24.23 -8.22
CA ILE A 45 4.05 24.36 -8.29
C ILE A 45 3.68 25.85 -8.37
N PRO A 46 2.92 26.30 -9.38
CA PRO A 46 2.41 27.66 -9.42
C PRO A 46 1.46 27.91 -8.23
N ARG A 47 1.50 29.12 -7.67
CA ARG A 47 0.58 29.47 -6.57
C ARG A 47 -0.86 29.44 -7.07
N GLY A 48 -1.76 28.80 -6.32
CA GLY A 48 -3.19 28.80 -6.60
C GLY A 48 -3.73 27.58 -7.35
N VAL A 49 -2.94 26.52 -7.56
CA VAL A 49 -3.50 25.23 -7.99
C VAL A 49 -4.52 24.73 -6.98
N ASN A 50 -5.69 24.35 -7.47
CA ASN A 50 -6.76 23.78 -6.67
C ASN A 50 -6.66 22.25 -6.71
N MET A 51 -6.25 21.64 -5.59
CA MET A 51 -6.12 20.18 -5.49
C MET A 51 -7.48 19.46 -5.57
N LYS A 52 -8.59 20.19 -5.36
CA LYS A 52 -9.95 19.63 -5.42
C LYS A 52 -10.39 19.22 -6.83
N ASP A 53 -9.67 19.66 -7.86
CA ASP A 53 -10.00 19.35 -9.25
C ASP A 53 -9.60 17.89 -9.61
N TYR A 54 -8.69 17.31 -8.84
CA TYR A 54 -8.24 15.92 -8.98
C TYR A 54 -9.15 14.94 -8.24
N LEU A 55 -9.13 13.68 -8.69
CA LEU A 55 -9.82 12.59 -8.01
C LEU A 55 -9.22 12.35 -6.62
N GLU A 56 -10.08 12.32 -5.63
CA GLU A 56 -9.75 11.94 -4.27
C GLU A 56 -10.48 10.63 -3.93
N VAL A 57 -9.77 9.68 -3.31
CA VAL A 57 -10.33 8.40 -2.90
C VAL A 57 -11.05 8.56 -1.57
N GLU A 58 -12.37 8.36 -1.57
CA GLU A 58 -13.18 8.40 -0.35
C GLU A 58 -13.21 7.04 0.36
N TYR A 59 -13.36 5.96 -0.42
CA TYR A 59 -13.53 4.62 0.13
C TYR A 59 -13.06 3.54 -0.84
N VAL A 60 -12.51 2.45 -0.30
CA VAL A 60 -12.07 1.28 -1.06
C VAL A 60 -12.73 0.01 -0.50
N GLU A 61 -13.50 -0.67 -1.35
CA GLU A 61 -14.15 -1.94 -1.07
C GLU A 61 -13.38 -3.08 -1.74
N LEU A 62 -12.85 -3.99 -0.92
CA LEU A 62 -11.99 -5.10 -1.37
C LEU A 62 -12.73 -6.43 -1.49
N TYR A 63 -14.04 -6.47 -1.24
CA TYR A 63 -14.85 -7.69 -1.14
C TYR A 63 -14.14 -8.83 -0.38
N LYS A 64 -13.59 -8.49 0.80
CA LYS A 64 -12.67 -9.32 1.59
C LYS A 64 -13.35 -10.25 2.60
N GLN A 65 -14.68 -10.22 2.71
CA GLN A 65 -15.42 -11.06 3.63
C GLN A 65 -15.42 -12.51 3.16
N GLN A 66 -15.60 -13.42 4.12
CA GLN A 66 -15.54 -14.86 3.88
C GLN A 66 -16.58 -15.34 2.86
N TYR A 67 -17.76 -14.71 2.88
CA TYR A 67 -18.87 -15.08 2.03
C TYR A 67 -18.85 -14.34 0.68
N GLU A 68 -17.93 -13.39 0.48
CA GLU A 68 -17.81 -12.59 -0.73
C GLU A 68 -17.02 -13.31 -1.83
N LYS A 69 -17.16 -12.78 -3.04
CA LYS A 69 -16.68 -13.40 -4.28
C LYS A 69 -15.17 -13.62 -4.27
N ASN A 70 -14.38 -12.63 -3.86
CA ASN A 70 -12.91 -12.73 -3.94
C ASN A 70 -12.36 -13.93 -3.15
N LYS A 71 -12.78 -14.10 -1.89
CA LYS A 71 -12.31 -15.23 -1.08
C LYS A 71 -12.84 -16.57 -1.56
N LYS A 72 -14.10 -16.63 -1.99
CA LYS A 72 -14.70 -17.85 -2.53
C LYS A 72 -14.01 -18.32 -3.81
N GLU A 73 -13.82 -17.41 -4.77
CA GLU A 73 -13.21 -17.74 -6.06
C GLU A 73 -11.72 -18.08 -5.94
N HIS A 74 -11.02 -17.43 -5.01
CA HIS A 74 -9.60 -17.71 -4.77
C HIS A 74 -9.36 -18.90 -3.84
N HIS A 75 -10.43 -19.55 -3.34
CA HIS A 75 -10.36 -20.64 -2.36
C HIS A 75 -9.51 -20.25 -1.14
N THR A 76 -9.78 -19.04 -0.66
CA THR A 76 -9.16 -18.36 0.49
C THR A 76 -10.23 -17.84 1.47
N ASP A 77 -11.46 -18.34 1.35
CA ASP A 77 -12.31 -18.63 2.51
C ASP A 77 -11.55 -19.64 3.40
N ARG A 78 -12.10 -20.42 4.33
CA ARG A 78 -11.34 -21.22 5.33
C ARG A 78 -10.27 -20.51 6.21
N TYR A 79 -9.45 -19.59 5.72
CA TYR A 79 -8.51 -18.81 6.52
C TYR A 79 -9.28 -17.88 7.46
N PHE A 80 -9.02 -18.02 8.75
CA PHE A 80 -9.59 -17.14 9.77
C PHE A 80 -8.81 -15.81 9.82
N ASN A 81 -9.03 -14.96 8.81
CA ASN A 81 -8.39 -13.65 8.69
C ASN A 81 -9.32 -12.66 7.99
N ASN A 82 -9.49 -11.45 8.54
CA ASN A 82 -10.37 -10.42 8.00
C ASN A 82 -9.74 -9.61 6.84
N LYS A 83 -8.44 -9.79 6.57
CA LYS A 83 -7.77 -9.19 5.42
C LYS A 83 -8.11 -9.94 4.13
N LEU A 84 -7.96 -9.25 2.99
CA LEU A 84 -8.08 -9.87 1.67
C LEU A 84 -6.91 -10.85 1.47
N ILE A 85 -7.21 -12.08 1.11
CA ILE A 85 -6.21 -13.11 0.75
C ILE A 85 -6.61 -13.60 -0.64
N ILE A 86 -5.68 -13.51 -1.59
CA ILE A 86 -5.87 -13.89 -2.99
C ILE A 86 -4.72 -14.76 -3.46
N ARG A 87 -4.91 -15.44 -4.59
CA ARG A 87 -3.89 -16.23 -5.27
C ARG A 87 -3.44 -15.51 -6.54
N ARG A 88 -2.12 -15.50 -6.78
CA ARG A 88 -1.52 -14.93 -7.98
C ARG A 88 -2.04 -15.60 -9.26
N GLY A 89 -2.09 -14.83 -10.35
CA GLY A 89 -2.54 -15.34 -11.66
C GLY A 89 -4.06 -15.49 -11.82
N GLN A 90 -4.84 -15.06 -10.82
CA GLN A 90 -6.30 -15.06 -10.86
C GLN A 90 -6.83 -13.65 -10.62
N LYS A 91 -7.84 -13.23 -11.39
CA LYS A 91 -8.48 -11.91 -11.26
C LYS A 91 -9.29 -11.84 -9.96
N TYR A 92 -9.42 -10.64 -9.40
CA TYR A 92 -10.26 -10.34 -8.25
C TYR A 92 -10.83 -8.93 -8.43
N ASP A 93 -11.94 -8.65 -7.76
CA ASP A 93 -12.68 -7.41 -7.92
C ASP A 93 -12.35 -6.44 -6.78
N ILE A 94 -12.21 -5.16 -7.10
CA ILE A 94 -12.12 -4.05 -6.13
C ILE A 94 -13.05 -2.94 -6.60
N ARG A 95 -13.63 -2.19 -5.66
CA ARG A 95 -14.39 -0.98 -5.95
C ARG A 95 -13.75 0.19 -5.23
N ILE A 96 -13.53 1.27 -5.96
CA ILE A 96 -12.97 2.53 -5.47
C ILE A 96 -14.04 3.59 -5.65
N ASN A 97 -14.41 4.26 -4.56
CA ASN A 97 -15.33 5.39 -4.56
C ASN A 97 -14.50 6.67 -4.49
N PHE A 98 -14.80 7.59 -5.40
CA PHE A 98 -14.14 8.88 -5.50
C PHE A 98 -15.10 10.02 -5.14
N ASN A 99 -14.55 11.20 -4.85
CA ASN A 99 -15.28 12.44 -4.61
C ASN A 99 -16.18 12.89 -5.78
N ARG A 100 -15.88 12.45 -7.01
CA ARG A 100 -16.65 12.68 -8.23
C ARG A 100 -16.58 11.49 -9.20
N PRO A 101 -17.45 11.40 -10.22
CA PRO A 101 -17.33 10.38 -11.25
C PRO A 101 -15.96 10.44 -11.95
N TYR A 102 -15.41 9.27 -12.24
CA TYR A 102 -14.18 9.11 -13.02
C TYR A 102 -14.43 9.51 -14.48
N ASP A 103 -13.60 10.41 -14.99
CA ASP A 103 -13.58 10.84 -16.38
C ASP A 103 -12.32 10.32 -17.09
N PRO A 104 -12.42 9.32 -17.98
CA PRO A 104 -11.27 8.73 -18.65
C PRO A 104 -10.43 9.69 -19.50
N GLU A 105 -10.96 10.85 -19.90
CA GLU A 105 -10.23 11.82 -20.72
C GLU A 105 -9.34 12.74 -19.89
N ASN A 106 -9.75 13.04 -18.66
CA ASN A 106 -9.11 14.02 -17.80
C ASN A 106 -8.43 13.40 -16.57
N ASP A 107 -8.79 12.17 -16.22
CA ASP A 107 -8.33 11.50 -15.03
C ASP A 107 -7.42 10.31 -15.34
N GLN A 108 -6.37 10.19 -14.53
CA GLN A 108 -5.49 9.04 -14.55
C GLN A 108 -5.15 8.60 -13.13
N PHE A 109 -5.30 7.32 -12.87
CA PHE A 109 -4.86 6.69 -11.63
C PHE A 109 -4.40 5.26 -11.89
N TRP A 110 -3.67 4.70 -10.93
CA TRP A 110 -3.30 3.29 -10.91
C TRP A 110 -3.33 2.78 -9.48
N VAL A 111 -3.26 1.46 -9.33
CA VAL A 111 -3.20 0.81 -8.02
C VAL A 111 -1.78 0.32 -7.79
N GLU A 112 -1.22 0.65 -6.64
CA GLU A 112 0.12 0.25 -6.24
C GLU A 112 0.06 -0.87 -5.19
N TYR A 113 0.87 -1.91 -5.40
CA TYR A 113 1.11 -2.97 -4.42
C TYR A 113 2.57 -2.87 -3.98
N VAL A 114 2.79 -2.40 -2.75
CA VAL A 114 4.11 -2.18 -2.19
C VAL A 114 4.35 -3.19 -1.06
N ILE A 115 5.56 -3.73 -0.98
CA ILE A 115 5.97 -4.64 0.09
C ILE A 115 7.43 -4.39 0.51
N GLY A 116 7.65 -4.37 1.81
CA GLY A 116 8.97 -4.15 2.39
C GLY A 116 9.39 -2.67 2.39
N LYS A 117 10.36 -2.35 3.25
CA LYS A 117 10.85 -0.97 3.46
C LYS A 117 11.62 -0.36 2.28
N PHE A 118 12.20 -1.18 1.42
CA PHE A 118 12.98 -0.68 0.26
C PHE A 118 12.40 -1.26 -1.02
N ALA A 119 11.14 -0.90 -1.28
CA ALA A 119 10.44 -1.34 -2.48
C ALA A 119 11.02 -0.64 -3.71
N GLU A 120 11.37 -1.43 -4.73
CA GLU A 120 11.90 -0.92 -6.00
C GLU A 120 11.08 -1.51 -7.15
N GLN A 121 10.55 -0.67 -8.02
CA GLN A 121 9.75 -1.10 -9.18
C GLN A 121 10.50 -2.12 -10.07
N GLN A 122 11.81 -1.98 -10.22
CA GLN A 122 12.63 -2.89 -11.04
C GLN A 122 12.72 -4.32 -10.48
N LYS A 123 12.47 -4.50 -9.18
CA LYS A 123 12.49 -5.80 -8.51
C LYS A 123 11.10 -6.46 -8.50
N ILE A 124 10.06 -5.73 -8.90
CA ILE A 124 8.71 -6.27 -9.08
C ILE A 124 8.69 -7.00 -10.42
N ILE A 125 8.49 -8.32 -10.38
CA ILE A 125 8.48 -9.20 -11.55
C ILE A 125 7.30 -8.79 -12.45
N ARG A 126 7.57 -8.52 -13.74
CA ARG A 126 6.54 -8.28 -14.77
C ARG A 126 5.79 -9.55 -15.15
#